data_AF-A0A919PM11-F1
#
_entry.id   AF-A0A919PM11-F1
#
_cell.length_a   1.000
_cell.length_b   1.000
_cell.length_c   1.000
_cell.angle_alpha   90.00
_cell.angle_beta   90.00
_cell.angle_gamma   90.00
#
_symmetry.space_group_name_H-M   'P 1'
#
loop_
_entity.id
_entity.type
_entity.pdbx_description
1 polymer ?
#
loop_
_entity_poly.entity_id
_entity_poly.type
_entity_poly.pdbx_seq_one_letter_code
_entity_poly.pdbx_strand_id
1 'polypeptide(L)'
;MPYRRALRAVIGLGLALTFVLTVPSTASAHGVDGAGKTIPEFVWLGITHMLLGWDHLLFVAGVALIAGQARRAAGLISLFALGHSVTLIAASLAEWRISPVKVDLVIGLSVVFVGAVALFARPKTPMHWRWFAGAVAGFGLIHGLGLSTRLQDIDVHGLGSLGRIVAFNVGIEVGQVLALLAVAIIASYLPAKLTSDQAQRVASVGLIVLGFLAAGLVLLDRANRPDPLPAAASGPCAAGERQDTLPYGAGGHPARDFYEPAETAPLKDFGHVLGDGHVIVQYQPALPAEQLAELRTYITGPAGGKVSAGPRPDQAALLTATHVRGTLTCSAYDLPALQQFVKAWFADPRSKTAE
;
A
#
# COMPACT_ATOMS: atom_id res chain seq x y z
N MET A 1 -46.51 9.25 11.81
CA MET A 1 -45.43 10.16 11.38
C MET A 1 -44.26 9.37 10.76
N PRO A 2 -44.35 9.01 9.46
CA PRO A 2 -43.34 8.21 8.74
C PRO A 2 -42.05 8.99 8.41
N TYR A 3 -42.13 10.32 8.34
CA TYR A 3 -41.02 11.20 7.93
C TYR A 3 -39.82 11.18 8.89
N ARG A 4 -40.07 11.15 10.21
CA ARG A 4 -39.03 11.12 11.26
C ARG A 4 -38.23 9.80 11.30
N ARG A 5 -38.72 8.74 10.65
CA ARG A 5 -38.11 7.40 10.67
C ARG A 5 -37.28 7.13 9.41
N ALA A 6 -37.75 7.60 8.25
CA ALA A 6 -36.93 7.68 7.03
C ALA A 6 -35.73 8.62 7.23
N LEU A 7 -35.95 9.75 7.91
CA LEU A 7 -34.90 10.69 8.27
C LEU A 7 -33.82 10.04 9.15
N ARG A 8 -34.15 9.13 10.08
CA ARG A 8 -33.18 8.43 10.94
C ARG A 8 -32.36 7.38 10.20
N ALA A 9 -32.93 6.68 9.23
CA ALA A 9 -32.19 5.72 8.40
C ALA A 9 -31.25 6.42 7.41
N VAL A 10 -31.71 7.53 6.82
CA VAL A 10 -30.88 8.41 5.99
C VAL A 10 -29.81 9.12 6.82
N ILE A 11 -30.10 9.51 8.06
CA ILE A 11 -29.11 10.04 9.00
C ILE A 11 -28.13 8.95 9.46
N GLY A 12 -28.54 7.70 9.64
CA GLY A 12 -27.63 6.60 10.00
C GLY A 12 -26.68 6.20 8.86
N LEU A 13 -27.20 6.11 7.63
CA LEU A 13 -26.39 5.92 6.43
C LEU A 13 -25.54 7.16 6.16
N GLY A 14 -26.09 8.35 6.38
CA GLY A 14 -25.41 9.63 6.31
C GLY A 14 -24.27 9.70 7.30
N LEU A 15 -24.46 9.38 8.58
CA LEU A 15 -23.44 9.38 9.63
C LEU A 15 -22.37 8.31 9.41
N ALA A 16 -22.73 7.13 8.88
CA ALA A 16 -21.76 6.12 8.46
C ALA A 16 -20.94 6.60 7.25
N LEU A 17 -21.58 7.28 6.30
CA LEU A 17 -20.93 7.92 5.15
C LEU A 17 -20.04 9.08 5.59
N THR A 18 -20.48 9.91 6.55
CA THR A 18 -19.69 11.00 7.12
C THR A 18 -18.52 10.43 7.90
N PHE A 19 -18.70 9.39 8.71
CA PHE A 19 -17.62 8.71 9.42
C PHE A 19 -16.58 8.11 8.45
N VAL A 20 -17.03 7.47 7.36
CA VAL A 20 -16.14 6.96 6.29
C VAL A 20 -15.42 8.10 5.55
N LEU A 21 -16.05 9.26 5.39
CA LEU A 21 -15.49 10.42 4.69
C LEU A 21 -14.63 11.35 5.59
N THR A 22 -14.73 11.26 6.92
CA THR A 22 -14.02 12.15 7.86
C THR A 22 -12.86 11.50 8.60
N VAL A 23 -12.69 10.17 8.52
CA VAL A 23 -11.45 9.55 9.00
C VAL A 23 -10.39 9.69 7.91
N PRO A 24 -9.23 10.31 8.18
CA PRO A 24 -8.13 10.41 7.22
C PRO A 24 -7.47 9.03 7.05
N SER A 25 -8.16 8.11 6.37
CA SER A 25 -7.82 6.68 6.32
C SER A 25 -7.04 6.25 5.08
N THR A 26 -6.95 7.10 4.06
CA THR A 26 -6.18 6.76 2.83
C THR A 26 -4.69 6.59 3.13
N ALA A 27 -4.20 7.12 4.26
CA ALA A 27 -2.84 6.95 4.73
C ALA A 27 -2.65 5.75 5.69
N SER A 28 -3.65 5.39 6.52
CA SER A 28 -3.43 4.47 7.65
C SER A 28 -3.76 2.99 7.40
N ALA A 29 -4.72 2.64 6.55
CA ALA A 29 -5.05 1.22 6.31
C ALA A 29 -4.07 0.55 5.33
N HIS A 30 -3.38 1.36 4.53
CA HIS A 30 -2.53 0.92 3.43
C HIS A 30 -1.03 1.09 3.72
N GLY A 31 -0.65 1.90 4.72
CA GLY A 31 0.68 1.86 5.31
C GLY A 31 0.77 0.66 6.25
N VAL A 32 1.76 -0.20 6.05
CA VAL A 32 2.11 -1.23 7.03
C VAL A 32 3.48 -0.79 7.57
N ASP A 33 3.61 -0.64 8.88
CA ASP A 33 4.88 -0.35 9.54
C ASP A 33 5.19 -1.54 10.45
N GLY A 34 6.32 -2.21 10.25
CA GLY A 34 6.59 -3.50 10.91
C GLY A 34 8.06 -3.85 11.13
N ALA A 35 8.98 -2.91 10.90
CA ALA A 35 10.38 -3.10 11.27
C ALA A 35 10.47 -3.42 12.77
N GLY A 36 11.11 -4.53 13.12
CA GLY A 36 11.29 -4.98 14.51
C GLY A 36 10.10 -5.70 15.18
N LYS A 37 8.96 -5.88 14.51
CA LYS A 37 7.78 -6.56 15.10
C LYS A 37 7.96 -8.09 15.23
N THR A 38 7.45 -8.63 16.33
CA THR A 38 7.36 -10.07 16.66
C THR A 38 6.23 -10.77 15.88
N ILE A 39 6.23 -12.10 15.84
CA ILE A 39 5.19 -12.90 15.16
C ILE A 39 3.75 -12.53 15.63
N PRO A 40 3.45 -12.43 16.94
CA PRO A 40 2.12 -12.02 17.40
C PRO A 40 1.73 -10.61 16.95
N GLU A 41 2.69 -9.68 16.89
CA GLU A 41 2.44 -8.33 16.41
C GLU A 41 2.11 -8.30 14.91
N PHE A 42 2.67 -9.23 14.12
CA PHE A 42 2.27 -9.41 12.71
C PHE A 42 0.86 -9.98 12.56
N VAL A 43 0.43 -10.89 13.46
CA VAL A 43 -0.99 -11.32 13.50
C VAL A 43 -1.89 -10.13 13.78
N TRP A 44 -1.56 -9.33 14.80
CA TRP A 44 -2.32 -8.12 15.14
C TRP A 44 -2.36 -7.12 13.99
N LEU A 45 -1.23 -6.93 13.30
CA LEU A 45 -1.12 -6.07 12.13
C LEU A 45 -2.02 -6.54 10.98
N GLY A 46 -2.13 -7.85 10.76
CA GLY A 46 -3.08 -8.42 9.80
C GLY A 46 -4.53 -8.17 10.19
N ILE A 47 -4.88 -8.34 11.47
CA ILE A 47 -6.22 -8.07 11.99
C ILE A 47 -6.59 -6.60 11.78
N THR A 48 -5.72 -5.68 12.19
CA THR A 48 -5.99 -4.24 12.09
C THR A 48 -6.02 -3.76 10.65
N HIS A 49 -5.13 -4.27 9.78
CA HIS A 49 -5.18 -3.99 8.34
C HIS A 49 -6.54 -4.37 7.74
N MET A 50 -7.02 -5.58 8.02
CA MET A 50 -8.31 -6.07 7.54
C MET A 50 -9.50 -5.26 8.11
N LEU A 51 -9.46 -4.89 9.38
CA LEU A 51 -10.56 -4.19 10.04
C LEU A 51 -10.59 -2.67 9.77
N LEU A 52 -9.44 -2.06 9.49
CA LEU A 52 -9.33 -0.64 9.16
C LEU A 52 -9.43 -0.37 7.66
N GLY A 53 -9.22 -1.39 6.82
CA GLY A 53 -9.46 -1.36 5.38
C GLY A 53 -10.95 -1.32 5.07
N TRP A 54 -11.48 -0.11 4.86
CA TRP A 54 -12.90 0.11 4.55
C TRP A 54 -13.34 -0.58 3.25
N ASP A 55 -12.45 -0.65 2.26
CA ASP A 55 -12.59 -1.40 1.02
C ASP A 55 -12.79 -2.90 1.28
N HIS A 56 -12.02 -3.49 2.20
CA HIS A 56 -12.20 -4.87 2.63
C HIS A 56 -13.53 -5.09 3.34
N LEU A 57 -13.94 -4.17 4.22
CA LEU A 57 -15.24 -4.24 4.90
C LEU A 57 -16.40 -4.13 3.91
N LEU A 58 -16.33 -3.23 2.93
CA LEU A 58 -17.34 -3.11 1.87
C LEU A 58 -17.39 -4.35 0.99
N PHE A 59 -16.25 -4.94 0.65
CA PHE A 59 -16.18 -6.19 -0.11
C PHE A 59 -16.83 -7.34 0.66
N VAL A 60 -16.46 -7.54 1.94
CA VAL A 60 -17.07 -8.56 2.82
C VAL A 60 -18.57 -8.37 2.95
N ALA A 61 -19.03 -7.12 3.17
CA ALA A 61 -20.45 -6.80 3.24
C ALA A 61 -21.19 -7.11 1.93
N GLY A 62 -20.60 -6.79 0.78
CA GLY A 62 -21.17 -7.12 -0.53
C GLY A 62 -21.22 -8.62 -0.82
N VAL A 63 -20.17 -9.37 -0.47
CA VAL A 63 -20.16 -10.83 -0.58
C VAL A 63 -21.20 -11.45 0.33
N ALA A 64 -21.32 -10.98 1.58
CA ALA A 64 -22.36 -11.43 2.51
C ALA A 64 -23.77 -11.12 1.98
N LEU A 65 -23.97 -9.93 1.40
CA LEU A 65 -25.21 -9.53 0.77
C LEU A 65 -25.60 -10.48 -0.37
N ILE A 66 -24.66 -10.86 -1.25
CA ILE A 66 -24.92 -11.81 -2.34
C ILE A 66 -25.14 -13.22 -1.81
N ALA A 67 -24.31 -13.67 -0.86
CA ALA A 67 -24.32 -15.02 -0.32
C ALA A 67 -25.64 -15.37 0.38
N GLY A 68 -26.24 -14.42 1.10
CA GLY A 68 -27.52 -14.56 1.80
C GLY A 68 -27.53 -15.53 2.99
N GLN A 69 -26.42 -16.26 3.21
CA GLN A 69 -26.26 -17.22 4.30
C GLN A 69 -24.81 -17.20 4.80
N ALA A 70 -24.61 -17.24 6.12
CA ALA A 70 -23.29 -17.11 6.74
C ALA A 70 -22.28 -18.14 6.24
N ARG A 71 -22.70 -19.41 6.09
CA ARG A 71 -21.82 -20.49 5.62
C ARG A 71 -21.30 -20.27 4.20
N ARG A 72 -22.11 -19.69 3.30
CA ARG A 72 -21.69 -19.39 1.92
C ARG A 72 -20.81 -18.15 1.88
N ALA A 73 -21.14 -17.13 2.68
CA ALA A 73 -20.31 -15.94 2.81
C ALA A 73 -18.91 -16.31 3.32
N ALA A 74 -18.82 -17.09 4.39
CA ALA A 74 -17.56 -17.59 4.94
C ALA A 74 -16.75 -18.34 3.89
N GLY A 75 -17.36 -19.28 3.15
CA GLY A 75 -16.65 -20.01 2.09
C GLY A 75 -16.11 -19.12 0.96
N LEU A 76 -16.84 -18.09 0.56
CA LEU A 76 -16.39 -17.13 -0.46
C LEU A 76 -15.28 -16.21 0.06
N ILE A 77 -15.38 -15.76 1.32
CA ILE A 77 -14.39 -14.90 1.95
C ILE A 77 -13.08 -15.66 2.18
N SER A 78 -13.13 -16.89 2.68
CA SER A 78 -11.93 -17.74 2.81
C SER A 78 -11.32 -18.06 1.44
N LEU A 79 -12.13 -18.19 0.38
CA LEU A 79 -11.60 -18.37 -0.98
C LEU A 79 -10.85 -17.11 -1.47
N PHE A 80 -11.37 -15.92 -1.18
CA PHE A 80 -10.65 -14.66 -1.41
C PHE A 80 -9.35 -14.61 -0.62
N ALA A 81 -9.38 -14.94 0.67
CA ALA A 81 -8.23 -14.93 1.56
C ALA A 81 -7.13 -15.92 1.12
N LEU A 82 -7.54 -17.09 0.64
CA LEU A 82 -6.64 -18.08 0.06
C LEU A 82 -5.95 -17.53 -1.19
N GLY A 83 -6.71 -16.94 -2.12
CA GLY A 83 -6.16 -16.28 -3.31
C GLY A 83 -5.15 -15.17 -2.91
N HIS A 84 -5.55 -14.30 -1.99
CA HIS A 84 -4.71 -13.24 -1.45
C HIS A 84 -3.41 -13.80 -0.87
N SER A 85 -3.49 -14.82 -0.02
CA SER A 85 -2.34 -15.41 0.65
C SER A 85 -1.34 -16.00 -0.36
N VAL A 86 -1.84 -16.69 -1.39
CA VAL A 86 -1.02 -17.28 -2.46
C VAL A 86 -0.18 -16.23 -3.16
N THR A 87 -0.81 -15.16 -3.65
CA THR A 87 -0.09 -14.10 -4.36
C THR A 87 0.77 -13.25 -3.44
N LEU A 88 0.35 -13.02 -2.19
CA LEU A 88 1.16 -12.29 -1.21
C LEU A 88 2.48 -13.02 -0.97
N ILE A 89 2.41 -14.32 -0.67
CA ILE A 89 3.60 -15.15 -0.45
C ILE A 89 4.43 -15.24 -1.73
N ALA A 90 3.81 -15.57 -2.87
CA ALA A 90 4.52 -15.74 -4.13
C ALA A 90 5.23 -14.46 -4.57
N ALA A 91 4.54 -13.32 -4.57
CA ALA A 91 5.13 -12.04 -4.96
C ALA A 91 6.18 -11.55 -3.96
N SER A 92 6.04 -11.87 -2.67
CA SER A 92 7.07 -11.54 -1.66
C SER A 92 8.34 -12.39 -1.83
N LEU A 93 8.20 -13.68 -2.13
CA LEU A 93 9.34 -14.58 -2.34
C LEU A 93 10.03 -14.37 -3.70
N ALA A 94 9.26 -14.00 -4.72
CA ALA A 94 9.76 -13.73 -6.07
C ALA A 94 10.15 -12.25 -6.29
N GLU A 95 10.07 -11.43 -5.24
CA GLU A 95 10.41 -9.99 -5.27
C GLU A 95 9.70 -9.21 -6.39
N TRP A 96 8.44 -9.57 -6.66
CA TRP A 96 7.63 -8.85 -7.64
C TRP A 96 7.21 -7.50 -7.06
N ARG A 97 7.68 -6.42 -7.69
CA ARG A 97 7.27 -5.04 -7.39
C ARG A 97 6.17 -4.61 -8.37
N ILE A 98 4.94 -4.53 -7.86
CA ILE A 98 3.77 -4.09 -8.63
C ILE A 98 3.32 -2.73 -8.09
N SER A 99 2.99 -1.81 -9.00
CA SER A 99 2.50 -0.48 -8.65
C SER A 99 1.29 -0.58 -7.70
N PRO A 100 1.42 -0.12 -6.43
CA PRO A 100 0.32 -0.20 -5.47
C PRO A 100 -0.91 0.58 -5.94
N VAL A 101 -0.71 1.68 -6.68
CA VAL A 101 -1.80 2.48 -7.25
C VAL A 101 -2.66 1.67 -8.22
N LYS A 102 -2.04 0.84 -9.07
CA LYS A 102 -2.79 -0.01 -10.02
C LYS A 102 -3.58 -1.07 -9.26
N VAL A 103 -3.02 -1.64 -8.21
CA VAL A 103 -3.72 -2.63 -7.40
C VAL A 103 -4.85 -1.98 -6.61
N ASP A 104 -4.61 -0.88 -5.90
CA ASP A 104 -5.62 -0.12 -5.15
C ASP A 104 -6.80 0.30 -6.04
N LEU A 105 -6.54 0.63 -7.32
CA LEU A 105 -7.59 0.89 -8.30
C LEU A 105 -8.45 -0.36 -8.56
N VAL A 106 -7.82 -1.52 -8.78
CA VAL A 106 -8.55 -2.78 -8.98
C VAL A 106 -9.30 -3.20 -7.71
N ILE A 107 -8.75 -2.92 -6.52
CA ILE A 107 -9.42 -3.13 -5.24
C ILE A 107 -10.71 -2.30 -5.17
N GLY A 108 -10.66 -1.00 -5.49
CA GLY A 108 -11.86 -0.17 -5.57
C GLY A 108 -12.89 -0.71 -6.58
N LEU A 109 -12.43 -1.17 -7.74
CA LEU A 109 -13.28 -1.76 -8.77
C LEU A 109 -13.85 -3.14 -8.37
N SER A 110 -13.21 -3.90 -7.48
CA SER A 110 -13.75 -5.16 -6.98
C SER A 110 -14.99 -4.93 -6.13
N VAL A 111 -15.04 -3.82 -5.37
CA VAL A 111 -16.25 -3.40 -4.63
C VAL A 111 -17.37 -3.00 -5.59
N VAL A 112 -17.04 -2.26 -6.66
CA VAL A 112 -18.00 -1.94 -7.73
C VAL A 112 -18.57 -3.21 -8.36
N PHE A 113 -17.70 -4.17 -8.67
CA PHE A 113 -18.10 -5.46 -9.23
C PHE A 113 -19.08 -6.20 -8.32
N VAL A 114 -18.77 -6.33 -7.04
CA VAL A 114 -19.64 -7.01 -6.07
C VAL A 114 -20.98 -6.26 -5.95
N GLY A 115 -20.97 -4.93 -5.91
CA GLY A 115 -22.20 -4.13 -5.91
C GLY A 115 -23.05 -4.34 -7.17
N ALA A 116 -22.42 -4.39 -8.36
CA ALA A 116 -23.10 -4.64 -9.63
C ALA A 116 -23.69 -6.05 -9.71
N VAL A 117 -22.95 -7.07 -9.26
CA VAL A 117 -23.45 -8.45 -9.19
C VAL A 117 -24.64 -8.54 -8.22
N ALA A 118 -24.56 -7.88 -7.07
CA ALA A 118 -25.66 -7.83 -6.10
C ALA A 118 -26.92 -7.15 -6.67
N LEU A 119 -26.75 -6.14 -7.52
CA LEU A 119 -27.87 -5.39 -8.11
C LEU A 119 -28.51 -6.08 -9.32
N PHE A 120 -27.69 -6.63 -10.23
CA PHE A 120 -28.15 -7.04 -11.56
C PHE A 120 -27.98 -8.53 -11.85
N ALA A 121 -27.00 -9.20 -11.26
CA ALA A 121 -26.53 -10.51 -11.75
C ALA A 121 -26.39 -11.56 -10.63
N ARG A 122 -27.28 -11.53 -9.64
CA ARG A 122 -27.18 -12.40 -8.48
C ARG A 122 -27.16 -13.89 -8.86
N PRO A 123 -26.22 -14.69 -8.32
CA PRO A 123 -26.14 -16.10 -8.63
C PRO A 123 -27.40 -16.87 -8.23
N LYS A 124 -28.01 -17.55 -9.21
CA LYS A 124 -29.21 -18.40 -9.03
C LYS A 124 -28.96 -19.87 -9.35
N THR A 125 -27.95 -20.17 -10.14
CA THR A 125 -27.59 -21.54 -10.57
C THR A 125 -26.23 -21.94 -9.99
N PRO A 126 -25.93 -23.25 -9.89
CA PRO A 126 -24.61 -23.71 -9.47
C PRO A 126 -23.47 -23.15 -10.33
N MET A 127 -23.68 -23.00 -11.64
CA MET A 127 -22.69 -22.41 -12.55
C MET A 127 -22.42 -20.94 -12.22
N HIS A 128 -23.47 -20.14 -11.96
CA HIS A 128 -23.28 -18.73 -11.58
C HIS A 128 -22.53 -18.60 -10.25
N TRP A 129 -22.79 -19.50 -9.30
CA TRP A 129 -22.04 -19.53 -8.03
C TRP A 129 -20.57 -19.86 -8.24
N ARG A 130 -20.24 -20.83 -9.12
CA ARG A 130 -18.85 -21.16 -9.46
C ARG A 130 -18.14 -20.00 -10.14
N TRP A 131 -18.81 -19.31 -11.07
CA TRP A 131 -18.25 -18.13 -11.72
C TRP A 131 -17.99 -17.00 -10.72
N PHE A 132 -18.96 -16.70 -9.85
CA PHE A 132 -18.80 -15.69 -8.80
C PHE A 132 -17.68 -16.05 -7.82
N ALA A 133 -17.59 -17.30 -7.39
CA ALA A 133 -16.50 -17.79 -6.56
C ALA A 133 -15.13 -17.63 -7.25
N GLY A 134 -15.05 -17.93 -8.56
CA GLY A 134 -13.85 -17.70 -9.36
C GLY A 134 -13.46 -16.23 -9.44
N ALA A 135 -14.42 -15.32 -9.61
CA ALA A 135 -14.17 -13.88 -9.59
C ALA A 135 -13.66 -13.41 -8.21
N VAL A 136 -14.29 -13.87 -7.12
CA VAL A 136 -13.87 -13.57 -5.74
C VAL A 136 -12.45 -14.08 -5.48
N ALA A 137 -12.11 -15.29 -5.92
CA ALA A 137 -10.73 -15.81 -5.85
C ALA A 137 -9.75 -14.95 -6.66
N GLY A 138 -10.15 -14.54 -7.87
CA GLY A 138 -9.37 -13.67 -8.74
C GLY A 138 -9.07 -12.30 -8.13
N PHE A 139 -10.05 -11.68 -7.47
CA PHE A 139 -9.81 -10.46 -6.70
C PHE A 139 -8.89 -10.70 -5.52
N GLY A 140 -9.03 -11.83 -4.82
CA GLY A 140 -8.08 -12.25 -3.79
C GLY A 140 -6.64 -12.22 -4.30
N LEU A 141 -6.38 -12.88 -5.43
CA LEU A 141 -5.05 -12.90 -6.08
C LEU A 141 -4.53 -11.49 -6.37
N ILE A 142 -5.37 -10.60 -6.91
CA ILE A 142 -4.93 -9.22 -7.24
C ILE A 142 -4.65 -8.42 -5.96
N HIS A 143 -5.49 -8.53 -4.93
CA HIS A 143 -5.31 -7.83 -3.67
C HIS A 143 -3.97 -8.22 -2.99
N GLY A 144 -3.59 -9.50 -3.04
CA GLY A 144 -2.31 -9.94 -2.47
C GLY A 144 -1.07 -9.31 -3.10
N LEU A 145 -1.15 -8.88 -4.36
CA LEU A 145 -0.04 -8.19 -5.05
C LEU A 145 0.18 -6.76 -4.56
N GLY A 146 -0.88 -6.08 -4.11
CA GLY A 146 -0.79 -4.69 -3.65
C GLY A 146 -0.05 -4.58 -2.32
N LEU A 147 -0.27 -5.59 -1.47
CA LEU A 147 0.35 -5.65 -0.16
C LEU A 147 1.75 -6.25 -0.17
N SER A 148 2.08 -7.13 -1.13
CA SER A 148 3.41 -7.74 -1.21
C SER A 148 4.50 -6.69 -1.38
N THR A 149 4.30 -5.70 -2.25
CA THR A 149 5.26 -4.62 -2.49
C THR A 149 5.51 -3.81 -1.21
N ARG A 150 4.48 -3.59 -0.40
CA ARG A 150 4.60 -2.86 0.88
C ARG A 150 5.24 -3.71 1.98
N LEU A 151 4.90 -5.00 2.08
CA LEU A 151 5.56 -5.91 3.00
C LEU A 151 7.04 -6.07 2.69
N GLN A 152 7.43 -6.14 1.41
CA GLN A 152 8.83 -6.15 1.01
C GLN A 152 9.60 -4.92 1.51
N ASP A 153 8.94 -3.77 1.67
CA ASP A 153 9.56 -2.56 2.22
C ASP A 153 9.74 -2.61 3.76
N ILE A 154 9.18 -3.61 4.47
CA ILE A 154 9.08 -3.68 5.94
C ILE A 154 10.04 -4.72 6.56
N ASP A 155 11.14 -5.05 5.88
CA ASP A 155 12.14 -6.01 6.36
C ASP A 155 11.54 -7.41 6.65
N VAL A 156 11.15 -8.07 5.57
CA VAL A 156 10.84 -9.52 5.53
C VAL A 156 11.88 -10.25 4.68
N HIS A 157 13.17 -9.96 4.83
CA HIS A 157 14.23 -10.74 4.19
C HIS A 157 14.82 -11.80 5.14
N GLY A 158 14.90 -13.05 4.66
CA GLY A 158 15.41 -14.24 5.40
C GLY A 158 14.32 -15.22 5.85
N LEU A 159 14.66 -16.45 6.27
CA LEU A 159 13.69 -17.52 6.63
C LEU A 159 12.69 -17.15 7.74
N GLY A 160 13.01 -16.16 8.59
CA GLY A 160 12.08 -15.59 9.58
C GLY A 160 10.93 -14.78 8.95
N SER A 161 11.04 -14.45 7.67
CA SER A 161 10.08 -13.62 6.95
C SER A 161 8.82 -14.34 6.52
N LEU A 162 8.94 -15.61 6.13
CA LEU A 162 7.80 -16.44 5.76
C LEU A 162 6.87 -16.60 6.97
N GLY A 163 7.44 -16.78 8.16
CA GLY A 163 6.68 -16.85 9.42
C GLY A 163 5.88 -15.56 9.69
N ARG A 164 6.47 -14.39 9.43
CA ARG A 164 5.78 -13.08 9.55
C ARG A 164 4.67 -12.91 8.51
N ILE A 165 4.91 -13.29 7.25
CA ILE A 165 3.90 -13.24 6.18
C ILE A 165 2.73 -14.18 6.48
N VAL A 166 3.02 -15.40 6.95
CA VAL A 166 2.00 -16.36 7.37
C VAL A 166 1.22 -15.83 8.57
N ALA A 167 1.90 -15.28 9.58
CA ALA A 167 1.27 -14.68 10.75
C ALA A 167 0.34 -13.52 10.36
N PHE A 168 0.79 -12.67 9.44
CA PHE A 168 -0.03 -11.60 8.89
C PHE A 168 -1.29 -12.12 8.19
N ASN A 169 -1.18 -13.16 7.34
CA ASN A 169 -2.33 -13.79 6.68
C ASN A 169 -3.30 -14.44 7.68
N VAL A 170 -2.78 -15.07 8.74
CA VAL A 170 -3.62 -15.58 9.85
C VAL A 170 -4.39 -14.42 10.47
N GLY A 171 -3.75 -13.27 10.68
CA GLY A 171 -4.38 -12.05 11.12
C GLY A 171 -5.50 -11.57 10.19
N ILE A 172 -5.29 -11.58 8.88
CA ILE A 172 -6.32 -11.23 7.88
C ILE A 172 -7.52 -12.17 8.00
N GLU A 173 -7.32 -13.48 8.03
CA GLU A 173 -8.43 -14.45 8.11
C GLU A 173 -9.24 -14.23 9.39
N VAL A 174 -8.56 -13.98 10.53
CA VAL A 174 -9.22 -13.63 11.79
C VAL A 174 -10.02 -12.33 11.65
N GLY A 175 -9.42 -11.28 11.09
CA GLY A 175 -10.08 -10.00 10.83
C GLY A 175 -11.30 -10.14 9.92
N GLN A 176 -11.25 -11.01 8.92
CA GLN A 176 -12.36 -11.30 8.02
C GLN A 176 -13.53 -12.00 8.71
N VAL A 177 -13.24 -13.00 9.55
CA VAL A 177 -14.28 -13.65 10.36
C VAL A 177 -14.93 -12.64 11.30
N LEU A 178 -14.14 -11.78 11.96
CA LEU A 178 -14.66 -10.72 12.82
C LEU A 178 -15.52 -9.72 12.04
N ALA A 179 -15.09 -9.30 10.84
CA ALA A 179 -15.86 -8.42 9.97
C ALA A 179 -17.19 -9.07 9.53
N LEU A 180 -17.17 -10.35 9.15
CA LEU A 180 -18.37 -11.09 8.77
C LEU A 180 -19.36 -11.21 9.94
N LEU A 181 -18.87 -11.51 11.14
CA LEU A 181 -19.68 -11.56 12.36
C LEU A 181 -20.29 -10.18 12.67
N ALA A 182 -19.50 -9.11 12.58
CA ALA A 182 -19.99 -7.75 12.79
C ALA A 182 -21.10 -7.40 11.78
N VAL A 183 -20.90 -7.70 10.49
CA VAL A 183 -21.94 -7.50 9.45
C VAL A 183 -23.20 -8.30 9.76
N ALA A 184 -23.07 -9.56 10.18
CA ALA A 184 -24.22 -10.41 10.52
C ALA A 184 -24.99 -9.89 11.75
N ILE A 185 -24.28 -9.42 12.78
CA ILE A 185 -24.87 -8.82 13.98
C ILE A 185 -25.60 -7.52 13.63
N ILE A 186 -24.96 -6.62 12.88
CA ILE A 186 -25.60 -5.37 12.43
C ILE A 186 -26.87 -5.70 11.62
N ALA A 187 -26.79 -6.69 10.73
CA ALA A 187 -27.92 -7.12 9.92
C ALA A 187 -29.08 -7.70 10.75
N SER A 188 -28.82 -8.38 11.87
CA SER A 188 -29.88 -8.95 12.72
C SER A 188 -30.68 -7.90 13.50
N TYR A 189 -30.06 -6.76 13.79
CA TYR A 189 -30.75 -5.61 14.41
C TYR A 189 -31.44 -4.69 13.39
N LEU A 190 -31.22 -4.88 12.09
CA LEU A 190 -31.94 -4.14 11.06
C LEU A 190 -33.40 -4.60 11.01
N PRO A 191 -34.40 -3.70 11.12
CA PRO A 191 -35.80 -4.08 11.02
C PRO A 191 -36.11 -4.80 9.71
N ALA A 192 -36.97 -5.81 9.73
CA ALA A 192 -37.32 -6.66 8.57
C ALA A 192 -37.86 -5.92 7.33
N LYS A 193 -38.19 -4.63 7.43
CA LYS A 193 -38.51 -3.78 6.26
C LYS A 193 -37.25 -3.25 5.54
N LEU A 194 -36.10 -3.22 6.21
CA LEU A 194 -34.77 -2.95 5.66
C LEU A 194 -34.08 -4.20 5.11
N THR A 195 -34.72 -5.37 5.15
CA THR A 195 -34.30 -6.56 4.38
C THR A 195 -35.12 -6.73 3.09
N SER A 196 -35.95 -5.73 2.76
CA SER A 196 -36.69 -5.64 1.50
C SER A 196 -35.76 -5.49 0.29
N ASP A 197 -36.24 -5.92 -0.89
CA ASP A 197 -35.61 -5.66 -2.19
C ASP A 197 -35.14 -4.22 -2.36
N GLN A 198 -35.86 -3.24 -1.80
CA GLN A 198 -35.46 -1.83 -1.85
C GLN A 198 -34.15 -1.57 -1.08
N ALA A 199 -34.03 -2.09 0.13
CA ALA A 199 -32.83 -1.89 0.95
C ALA A 199 -31.62 -2.62 0.37
N GLN A 200 -31.86 -3.76 -0.26
CA GLN A 200 -30.84 -4.50 -0.99
C GLN A 200 -30.36 -3.76 -2.24
N ARG A 201 -31.27 -3.14 -2.99
CA ARG A 201 -30.90 -2.24 -4.09
C ARG A 201 -30.11 -1.05 -3.59
N VAL A 202 -30.54 -0.40 -2.51
CA VAL A 202 -29.82 0.73 -1.89
C VAL A 202 -28.42 0.31 -1.45
N ALA A 203 -28.27 -0.82 -0.77
CA ALA A 203 -26.97 -1.35 -0.38
C ALA A 203 -26.07 -1.63 -1.60
N SER A 204 -26.62 -2.23 -2.66
CA SER A 204 -25.87 -2.54 -3.88
C SER A 204 -25.44 -1.28 -4.64
N VAL A 205 -26.32 -0.28 -4.75
CA VAL A 205 -25.99 1.04 -5.31
C VAL A 205 -24.96 1.75 -4.44
N GLY A 206 -25.08 1.67 -3.12
CA GLY A 206 -24.11 2.20 -2.17
C GLY A 206 -22.71 1.62 -2.38
N LEU A 207 -22.59 0.30 -2.55
CA LEU A 207 -21.33 -0.38 -2.87
C LEU A 207 -20.74 0.13 -4.20
N ILE A 208 -21.58 0.28 -5.23
CA ILE A 208 -21.13 0.79 -6.55
C ILE A 208 -20.59 2.22 -6.40
N VAL A 209 -21.35 3.11 -5.77
CA VAL A 209 -20.96 4.52 -5.59
C VAL A 209 -19.70 4.63 -4.75
N LEU A 210 -19.61 3.91 -3.63
CA LEU A 210 -18.44 3.92 -2.76
C LEU A 210 -17.21 3.31 -3.43
N GLY A 211 -17.37 2.25 -4.22
CA GLY A 211 -16.27 1.65 -4.98
C GLY A 211 -15.73 2.58 -6.06
N PHE A 212 -16.61 3.28 -6.80
CA PHE A 212 -16.17 4.30 -7.76
C PHE A 212 -15.54 5.50 -7.07
N LEU A 213 -16.06 5.92 -5.92
CA LEU A 213 -15.44 6.97 -5.12
C LEU A 213 -14.05 6.54 -4.63
N ALA A 214 -13.87 5.29 -4.20
CA ALA A 214 -12.58 4.71 -3.85
C ALA A 214 -11.57 4.87 -5.00
N ALA A 215 -11.95 4.33 -6.16
CA ALA A 215 -11.14 4.36 -7.37
C ALA A 215 -10.81 5.80 -7.80
N GLY A 216 -11.80 6.68 -7.75
CA GLY A 216 -11.63 8.10 -8.06
C GLY A 216 -10.68 8.80 -7.09
N LEU A 217 -10.79 8.56 -5.79
CA LEU A 217 -9.89 9.12 -4.78
C LEU A 217 -8.45 8.61 -4.95
N VAL A 218 -8.25 7.34 -5.29
CA VAL A 218 -6.91 6.79 -5.59
C VAL A 218 -6.30 7.50 -6.82
N LEU A 219 -7.09 7.72 -7.87
CA LEU A 219 -6.64 8.43 -9.06
C LEU A 219 -6.37 9.91 -8.79
N LEU A 220 -7.24 10.57 -8.02
CA LEU A 220 -7.06 11.97 -7.62
C LEU A 220 -5.85 12.14 -6.71
N ASP A 221 -5.63 11.23 -5.76
CA ASP A 221 -4.42 11.23 -4.95
C ASP A 221 -3.19 11.03 -5.83
N ARG A 222 -3.24 10.14 -6.83
CA ARG A 222 -2.14 10.02 -7.80
C ARG A 222 -1.92 11.27 -8.65
N ALA A 223 -2.99 11.97 -9.03
CA ALA A 223 -2.93 13.18 -9.85
C ALA A 223 -2.52 14.43 -9.05
N ASN A 224 -2.91 14.50 -7.77
CA ASN A 224 -2.61 15.60 -6.85
C ASN A 224 -1.32 15.36 -6.06
N ARG A 225 -0.78 14.14 -6.05
CA ARG A 225 0.61 13.93 -5.68
C ARG A 225 1.41 14.81 -6.62
N PRO A 226 2.22 15.76 -6.11
CA PRO A 226 3.23 16.36 -6.96
C PRO A 226 3.95 15.19 -7.59
N ASP A 227 4.07 15.17 -8.92
CA ASP A 227 5.00 14.26 -9.55
C ASP A 227 6.31 14.34 -8.76
N PRO A 228 7.07 13.24 -8.60
CA PRO A 228 8.46 13.37 -8.20
C PRO A 228 9.14 14.22 -9.28
N LEU A 229 9.03 15.55 -9.08
CA LEU A 229 9.31 16.65 -9.99
C LEU A 229 8.54 16.62 -11.34
N PRO A 230 7.65 17.58 -11.62
CA PRO A 230 7.62 18.14 -12.97
C PRO A 230 8.94 18.90 -13.16
N ALA A 231 9.74 18.50 -14.14
CA ALA A 231 10.97 19.16 -14.61
C ALA A 231 12.27 18.98 -13.77
N ALA A 232 12.73 17.74 -13.63
CA ALA A 232 14.16 17.44 -13.83
C ALA A 232 14.41 16.68 -15.15
N ALA A 233 13.40 16.55 -16.02
CA ALA A 233 13.51 15.96 -17.35
C ALA A 233 14.08 16.95 -18.41
N SER A 234 14.98 17.83 -17.99
CA SER A 234 15.79 18.65 -18.90
C SER A 234 17.23 18.53 -18.45
N GLY A 235 17.95 17.58 -19.02
CA GLY A 235 19.32 17.26 -18.65
C GLY A 235 19.59 15.75 -18.63
N PRO A 236 20.71 15.32 -18.04
CA PRO A 236 21.12 13.93 -18.03
C PRO A 236 20.43 13.07 -16.95
N CYS A 237 19.56 13.66 -16.12
CA CYS A 237 18.90 13.01 -14.99
C CYS A 237 17.39 12.78 -15.22
N ALA A 238 16.87 11.69 -14.67
CA ALA A 238 15.46 11.37 -14.65
C ALA A 238 15.04 10.93 -13.24
N ALA A 239 13.97 11.52 -12.71
CA ALA A 239 13.36 11.11 -11.45
C ALA A 239 12.17 10.19 -11.72
N GLY A 240 11.96 9.21 -10.84
CA GLY A 240 10.86 8.26 -10.95
C GLY A 240 10.51 7.60 -9.61
N GLU A 241 9.58 6.65 -9.67
CA GLU A 241 9.30 5.76 -8.54
C GLU A 241 10.60 5.04 -8.11
N ARG A 242 10.74 4.78 -6.80
CA ARG A 242 11.92 4.10 -6.27
C ARG A 242 12.11 2.75 -6.95
N GLN A 243 13.30 2.52 -7.52
CA GLN A 243 13.67 1.25 -8.15
C GLN A 243 14.72 0.47 -7.36
N ASP A 244 15.32 1.08 -6.34
CA ASP A 244 16.49 0.54 -5.65
C ASP A 244 16.16 -0.52 -4.59
N THR A 245 17.00 -1.55 -4.52
CA THR A 245 16.87 -2.75 -3.69
C THR A 245 17.78 -2.73 -2.46
N LEU A 246 18.26 -1.55 -2.03
CA LEU A 246 19.08 -1.40 -0.83
C LEU A 246 18.46 -2.20 0.34
N PRO A 247 19.22 -3.13 0.96
CA PRO A 247 18.69 -4.03 1.98
C PRO A 247 18.22 -3.22 3.18
N TYR A 248 16.91 -3.20 3.39
CA TYR A 248 16.25 -2.46 4.44
C TYR A 248 16.25 -3.30 5.73
N GLY A 249 16.69 -2.74 6.86
CA GLY A 249 16.65 -3.39 8.17
C GLY A 249 17.93 -4.15 8.61
N ALA A 250 18.12 -4.20 9.93
CA ALA A 250 19.26 -4.75 10.70
C ALA A 250 20.63 -4.03 10.59
N GLY A 251 20.74 -2.97 9.79
CA GLY A 251 21.89 -2.06 9.79
C GLY A 251 21.86 -1.05 10.95
N GLY A 252 22.99 -0.44 11.25
CA GLY A 252 23.09 0.74 12.12
C GLY A 252 23.01 2.03 11.32
N HIS A 253 23.20 3.18 11.97
CA HIS A 253 23.49 4.40 11.23
C HIS A 253 24.87 4.28 10.57
N PRO A 254 25.05 4.73 9.31
CA PRO A 254 26.35 4.82 8.67
C PRO A 254 27.33 5.58 9.56
N ALA A 255 28.56 5.09 9.64
CA ALA A 255 29.60 5.73 10.47
C ALA A 255 29.99 7.12 9.95
N ARG A 256 29.72 7.41 8.68
CA ARG A 256 30.01 8.68 8.01
C ARG A 256 28.96 8.95 6.93
N ASP A 257 28.84 10.21 6.53
CA ASP A 257 27.93 10.62 5.47
C ASP A 257 28.52 10.38 4.07
N PHE A 258 29.83 10.26 3.93
CA PHE A 258 30.48 10.05 2.63
C PHE A 258 31.52 8.92 2.72
N TYR A 259 31.41 7.96 1.80
CA TYR A 259 32.36 6.88 1.59
C TYR A 259 33.10 7.10 0.27
N GLU A 260 34.42 6.93 0.29
CA GLU A 260 35.33 7.14 -0.84
C GLU A 260 35.25 6.01 -1.88
N PRO A 261 35.71 6.22 -3.13
CA PRO A 261 35.66 5.20 -4.19
C PRO A 261 36.31 3.85 -3.85
N ALA A 262 37.32 3.86 -2.97
CA ALA A 262 38.03 2.66 -2.52
C ALA A 262 37.38 1.98 -1.29
N GLU A 263 36.39 2.61 -0.66
CA GLU A 263 35.68 2.09 0.49
C GLU A 263 34.46 1.26 0.06
N THR A 264 34.09 0.29 0.88
CA THR A 264 32.86 -0.49 0.66
C THR A 264 31.66 0.27 1.24
N ALA A 265 30.68 0.61 0.41
CA ALA A 265 29.45 1.23 0.86
C ALA A 265 28.69 0.33 1.85
N PRO A 266 28.24 0.83 3.02
CA PRO A 266 27.53 0.03 4.00
C PRO A 266 26.05 -0.12 3.61
N LEU A 267 25.77 -0.95 2.60
CA LEU A 267 24.44 -1.05 1.98
C LEU A 267 23.30 -1.33 2.98
N LYS A 268 23.57 -2.08 4.06
CA LYS A 268 22.60 -2.35 5.14
C LYS A 268 22.30 -1.11 5.98
N ASP A 269 23.30 -0.31 6.29
CA ASP A 269 23.17 0.92 7.07
C ASP A 269 22.48 2.01 6.23
N PHE A 270 22.80 2.07 4.93
CA PHE A 270 22.08 2.90 3.96
C PHE A 270 20.59 2.55 3.88
N GLY A 271 20.27 1.26 3.84
CA GLY A 271 18.87 0.80 3.89
C GLY A 271 18.16 1.19 5.19
N HIS A 272 18.84 1.11 6.35
CA HIS A 272 18.30 1.54 7.64
C HIS A 272 17.93 3.03 7.63
N VAL A 273 18.86 3.92 7.29
CA VAL A 273 18.63 5.37 7.39
C VAL A 273 17.73 5.92 6.28
N LEU A 274 17.60 5.21 5.16
CA LEU A 274 16.58 5.49 4.16
C LEU A 274 15.17 5.44 4.76
N GLY A 275 14.97 4.59 5.77
CA GLY A 275 13.75 4.53 6.57
C GLY A 275 13.55 5.73 7.49
N ASP A 276 14.64 6.28 8.02
CA ASP A 276 14.66 7.48 8.88
C ASP A 276 14.49 8.79 8.10
N GLY A 277 14.12 8.68 6.82
CA GLY A 277 13.92 9.79 5.91
C GLY A 277 15.20 10.31 5.25
N HIS A 278 16.32 9.58 5.30
CA HIS A 278 17.54 10.00 4.61
C HIS A 278 17.39 9.88 3.08
N VAL A 279 18.29 10.57 2.37
CA VAL A 279 18.55 10.33 0.94
C VAL A 279 19.90 9.61 0.82
N ILE A 280 19.94 8.52 0.04
CA ILE A 280 21.16 7.79 -0.26
C ILE A 280 21.61 8.11 -1.67
N VAL A 281 22.86 8.53 -1.83
CA VAL A 281 23.49 8.81 -3.13
C VAL A 281 24.49 7.71 -3.46
N GLN A 282 24.29 6.99 -4.57
CA GLN A 282 25.25 6.01 -5.06
C GLN A 282 25.90 6.50 -6.34
N TYR A 283 27.22 6.40 -6.42
CA TYR A 283 27.98 6.91 -7.55
C TYR A 283 28.98 5.87 -8.07
N GLN A 284 29.32 5.95 -9.35
CA GLN A 284 30.34 5.06 -9.91
C GLN A 284 31.72 5.42 -9.35
N PRO A 285 32.55 4.45 -8.93
CA PRO A 285 33.90 4.72 -8.43
C PRO A 285 34.79 5.49 -9.42
N ALA A 286 34.51 5.40 -10.71
CA ALA A 286 35.20 6.08 -11.80
C ALA A 286 34.79 7.54 -12.00
N LEU A 287 34.02 8.14 -11.07
CA LEU A 287 33.64 9.54 -11.14
C LEU A 287 34.89 10.45 -11.25
N PRO A 288 34.94 11.43 -12.17
CA PRO A 288 36.02 12.40 -12.24
C PRO A 288 36.32 13.06 -10.89
N ALA A 289 37.59 13.27 -10.59
CA ALA A 289 38.04 13.76 -9.27
C ALA A 289 37.41 15.10 -8.87
N GLU A 290 37.17 15.99 -9.84
CA GLU A 290 36.50 17.28 -9.62
C GLU A 290 35.04 17.09 -9.17
N GLN A 291 34.29 16.24 -9.88
CA GLN A 291 32.89 15.92 -9.55
C GLN A 291 32.78 15.18 -8.22
N LEU A 292 33.75 14.32 -7.91
CA LEU A 292 33.82 13.62 -6.63
C LEU A 292 34.07 14.60 -5.48
N ALA A 293 34.96 15.58 -5.66
CA ALA A 293 35.23 16.61 -4.67
C ALA A 293 34.01 17.53 -4.44
N GLU A 294 33.32 17.88 -5.52
CA GLU A 294 32.08 18.66 -5.47
C GLU A 294 30.96 17.91 -4.74
N LEU A 295 30.77 16.63 -5.08
CA LEU A 295 29.80 15.75 -4.41
C LEU A 295 30.14 15.61 -2.92
N ARG A 296 31.40 15.32 -2.58
CA ARG A 296 31.83 15.21 -1.18
C ARG A 296 31.51 16.48 -0.39
N THR A 297 31.81 17.64 -0.96
CA THR A 297 31.57 18.96 -0.34
C THR A 297 30.08 19.19 -0.09
N TYR A 298 29.22 18.81 -1.03
CA TYR A 298 27.78 18.91 -0.86
C TYR A 298 27.27 18.00 0.28
N ILE A 299 27.69 16.72 0.28
CA ILE A 299 27.20 15.70 1.22
C ILE A 299 27.65 15.99 2.65
N THR A 300 28.92 16.36 2.86
CA THR A 300 29.45 16.64 4.20
C THR A 300 29.20 18.08 4.67
N GLY A 301 28.68 18.93 3.79
CA GLY A 301 28.34 20.31 4.09
C GLY A 301 26.99 20.44 4.83
N PRO A 302 26.68 21.64 5.37
CA PRO A 302 25.41 21.90 6.05
C PRO A 302 24.18 21.76 5.13
N ALA A 303 24.38 21.82 3.81
CA ALA A 303 23.34 21.58 2.82
C ALA A 303 23.04 20.09 2.58
N GLY A 304 23.97 19.20 2.94
CA GLY A 304 23.81 17.74 2.82
C GLY A 304 22.82 17.19 3.84
N GLY A 305 22.86 17.65 5.09
CA GLY A 305 21.88 17.24 6.11
C GLY A 305 21.78 15.71 6.27
N LYS A 306 20.57 15.15 6.16
CA LYS A 306 20.31 13.69 6.23
C LYS A 306 20.58 12.99 4.88
N VAL A 307 21.77 13.19 4.30
CA VAL A 307 22.16 12.54 3.03
C VAL A 307 23.42 11.73 3.25
N SER A 308 23.44 10.49 2.79
CA SER A 308 24.64 9.63 2.85
C SER A 308 25.02 9.15 1.45
N ALA A 309 26.30 9.04 1.15
CA ALA A 309 26.79 8.71 -0.18
C ALA A 309 27.89 7.64 -0.17
N GLY A 310 27.90 6.77 -1.17
CA GLY A 310 28.96 5.77 -1.32
C GLY A 310 29.07 5.17 -2.72
N PRO A 311 30.19 4.51 -3.03
CA PRO A 311 30.41 3.95 -4.36
C PRO A 311 29.53 2.73 -4.62
N ARG A 312 29.08 2.59 -5.87
CA ARG A 312 28.42 1.40 -6.39
C ARG A 312 29.04 1.02 -7.74
N PRO A 313 29.95 0.03 -7.80
CA PRO A 313 30.65 -0.31 -9.04
C PRO A 313 29.76 -0.93 -10.12
N ASP A 314 28.68 -1.60 -9.72
CA ASP A 314 27.79 -2.41 -10.56
C ASP A 314 26.61 -1.63 -11.17
N GLN A 315 26.47 -0.34 -10.86
CA GLN A 315 25.35 0.46 -11.38
C GLN A 315 25.60 0.98 -12.80
N ALA A 316 24.55 0.96 -13.62
CA ALA A 316 24.59 1.46 -14.99
C ALA A 316 24.63 3.01 -15.08
N ALA A 317 23.98 3.69 -14.13
CA ALA A 317 23.95 5.14 -14.07
C ALA A 317 25.23 5.70 -13.44
N LEU A 318 25.66 6.90 -13.85
CA LEU A 318 26.82 7.53 -13.26
C LEU A 318 26.57 7.86 -11.77
N LEU A 319 25.36 8.36 -11.48
CA LEU A 319 24.90 8.72 -10.15
C LEU A 319 23.42 8.35 -9.99
N THR A 320 23.07 7.80 -8.83
CA THR A 320 21.69 7.61 -8.39
C THR A 320 21.51 8.27 -7.04
N ALA A 321 20.32 8.82 -6.79
CA ALA A 321 19.93 9.29 -5.47
C ALA A 321 18.55 8.74 -5.13
N THR A 322 18.42 8.13 -3.96
CA THR A 322 17.22 7.40 -3.56
C THR A 322 16.76 7.88 -2.19
N HIS A 323 15.49 8.22 -2.07
CA HIS A 323 14.78 8.33 -0.79
C HIS A 323 13.68 7.27 -0.75
N VAL A 324 12.96 7.15 0.38
CA VAL A 324 11.99 6.05 0.59
C VAL A 324 10.87 5.97 -0.48
N ARG A 325 10.66 7.02 -1.28
CA ARG A 325 9.56 7.11 -2.26
C ARG A 325 9.98 7.31 -3.71
N GLY A 326 11.26 7.60 -3.99
CA GLY A 326 11.69 7.99 -5.31
C GLY A 326 13.17 7.74 -5.53
N THR A 327 13.53 7.60 -6.81
CA THR A 327 14.91 7.51 -7.26
C THR A 327 15.13 8.53 -8.37
N LEU A 328 16.22 9.28 -8.26
CA LEU A 328 16.84 10.07 -9.32
C LEU A 328 17.95 9.23 -9.94
N THR A 329 17.97 9.14 -11.27
CA THR A 329 19.00 8.41 -12.03
C THR A 329 19.63 9.36 -13.04
N CYS A 330 20.95 9.48 -12.99
CA CYS A 330 21.70 10.42 -13.81
C CYS A 330 22.71 9.70 -14.71
N SER A 331 22.58 9.92 -16.02
CA SER A 331 23.52 9.42 -17.04
C SER A 331 24.82 10.23 -17.13
N ALA A 332 24.81 11.46 -16.62
CA ALA A 332 25.95 12.33 -16.45
C ALA A 332 25.80 13.12 -15.14
N TYR A 333 26.90 13.66 -14.62
CA TYR A 333 26.92 14.34 -13.34
C TYR A 333 26.16 15.67 -13.41
N ASP A 334 25.22 15.86 -12.49
CA ASP A 334 24.39 17.06 -12.40
C ASP A 334 24.04 17.31 -10.92
N LEU A 335 24.89 18.09 -10.24
CA LEU A 335 24.68 18.44 -8.84
C LEU A 335 23.42 19.30 -8.61
N PRO A 336 23.08 20.30 -9.45
CA PRO A 336 21.83 21.03 -9.32
C PRO A 336 20.58 20.14 -9.30
N ALA A 337 20.51 19.14 -10.20
CA ALA A 337 19.40 18.18 -10.23
C ALA A 337 19.34 17.35 -8.95
N LEU A 338 20.49 16.88 -8.45
CA LEU A 338 20.59 16.17 -7.17
C LEU A 338 20.12 17.04 -5.99
N GLN A 339 20.58 18.28 -5.91
CA GLN A 339 20.19 19.23 -4.87
C GLN A 339 18.69 19.52 -4.89
N GLN A 340 18.12 19.69 -6.07
CA GLN A 340 16.68 19.91 -6.23
C GLN A 340 15.88 18.70 -5.76
N PHE A 341 16.31 17.49 -6.12
CA PHE A 341 15.68 16.24 -5.70
C PHE A 341 15.71 16.07 -4.17
N VAL A 342 16.87 16.29 -3.55
CA VAL A 342 17.04 16.22 -2.09
C VAL A 342 16.20 17.28 -1.38
N LYS A 343 16.22 18.53 -1.87
CA LYS A 343 15.44 19.64 -1.31
C LYS A 343 13.94 19.38 -1.39
N ALA A 344 13.47 18.82 -2.50
CA ALA A 344 12.06 18.46 -2.69
C ALA A 344 11.62 17.40 -1.68
N TRP A 345 12.48 16.40 -1.41
CA TRP A 345 12.19 15.38 -0.41
C TRP A 345 12.06 15.99 0.99
N PHE A 346 13.02 16.80 1.44
CA PHE A 346 12.96 17.40 2.78
C PHE A 346 11.89 18.48 2.96
N ALA A 347 11.33 19.02 1.87
CA ALA A 347 10.15 19.87 1.91
C ALA A 347 8.85 19.08 2.12
N ASP A 348 8.83 17.79 1.81
CA ASP A 348 7.68 16.91 2.00
C ASP A 348 7.52 16.58 3.51
N PRO A 349 6.35 16.83 4.13
CA PRO A 349 6.09 16.45 5.52
C PRO A 349 6.34 14.97 5.83
N ARG A 350 6.24 14.11 4.81
CA ARG A 350 6.46 12.66 4.91
C ARG A 350 7.93 12.25 4.98
N SER A 351 8.86 13.19 4.75
CA SER A 351 10.29 12.96 4.99
C SER A 351 10.67 12.97 6.47
N LYS A 352 9.77 13.48 7.32
CA LYS A 352 9.91 13.43 8.77
C LYS A 352 9.31 12.11 9.23
N THR A 353 10.15 11.18 9.65
CA THR A 353 9.67 10.05 10.43
C THR A 353 9.04 10.56 11.73
N ALA A 354 7.97 9.91 12.18
CA ALA A 354 7.41 10.18 13.50
C ALA A 354 8.46 9.75 14.54
N GLU A 355 9.16 10.73 15.10
CA GLU A 355 10.01 10.53 16.29
C GLU A 355 9.19 10.10 17.52
#